data_AF-Q0JCB7-F1
#
_entry.id   AF-Q0JCB7-F1
#
_cell.length_a   1.000
_cell.length_b   1.000
_cell.length_c   1.000
_cell.angle_alpha   90.00
_cell.angle_beta   90.00
_cell.angle_gamma   90.00
#
_symmetry.space_group_name_H-M   'P 1'
#
loop_
_entity.id
_entity.type
_entity.pdbx_description
1 polymer ?
#
loop_
_entity_poly.entity_id
_entity_poly.type
_entity_poly.pdbx_seq_one_letter_code
_entity_poly.pdbx_strand_id
1 'polypeptide(L)'
;PTTRGAARRGVAWRGVQAVVSSLGENGVMVILDNHVSKPGWCCGNNDGNGFFGDAYFDPDVWVDGLTKMATMFAAVPSVVAMSLRNELRGPRQNSADWYK
;
A
#
# COMPACT_ATOMS: atom_id res chain seq x y z
N PRO A 1 0.71 5.73 22.36
CA PRO A 1 -0.24 5.16 21.37
C PRO A 1 -1.40 4.44 22.07
N THR A 2 -2.63 4.95 21.95
CA THR A 2 -3.80 4.39 22.66
C THR A 2 -4.34 3.14 21.96
N THR A 3 -4.76 2.17 22.76
CA THR A 3 -5.24 0.82 22.37
C THR A 3 -6.36 0.82 21.32
N ARG A 4 -7.16 1.90 21.22
CA ARG A 4 -8.21 2.06 20.19
C ARG A 4 -7.67 2.24 18.77
N GLY A 5 -6.50 2.87 18.60
CA GLY A 5 -5.89 3.06 17.28
C GLY A 5 -5.35 1.77 16.67
N ALA A 6 -4.88 0.85 17.51
CA ALA A 6 -4.38 -0.47 17.08
C ALA A 6 -5.53 -1.41 16.66
N ALA A 7 -6.66 -1.38 17.37
CA ALA A 7 -7.80 -2.26 17.10
C ALA A 7 -8.45 -2.01 15.73
N ARG A 8 -8.63 -0.74 15.32
CA ARG A 8 -9.17 -0.39 13.98
C ARG A 8 -8.22 -0.79 12.86
N ARG A 9 -6.90 -0.71 13.09
CA ARG A 9 -5.88 -1.17 12.13
C ARG A 9 -5.88 -2.69 11.97
N GLY A 10 -6.21 -3.45 13.02
CA GLY A 10 -6.27 -4.92 12.96
C GLY A 10 -7.40 -5.49 12.10
N VAL A 11 -8.51 -4.76 11.92
CA VAL A 11 -9.67 -5.22 11.13
C VAL A 11 -9.39 -5.16 9.62
N ALA A 12 -8.72 -4.11 9.15
CA ALA A 12 -8.40 -3.95 7.72
C ALA A 12 -7.52 -5.11 7.20
N TRP A 13 -6.56 -5.56 8.00
CA TRP A 13 -5.65 -6.64 7.61
C TRP A 13 -6.34 -7.99 7.48
N ARG A 14 -7.33 -8.27 8.34
CA ARG A 14 -8.12 -9.51 8.25
C ARG A 14 -8.89 -9.61 6.92
N GLY A 15 -9.40 -8.49 6.42
CA GLY A 15 -10.07 -8.44 5.12
C GLY A 15 -9.13 -8.83 3.98
N VAL A 16 -7.93 -8.24 3.94
CA VAL A 16 -6.92 -8.56 2.91
C VAL A 16 -6.49 -10.03 3.01
N GLN A 17 -6.23 -10.54 4.22
CA GLN A 17 -5.86 -11.95 4.42
C GLN A 17 -6.93 -12.91 3.92
N ALA A 18 -8.21 -12.63 4.18
CA ALA A 18 -9.32 -13.47 3.72
C ALA A 18 -9.40 -13.51 2.18
N VAL A 19 -9.25 -12.36 1.51
CA VAL A 19 -9.25 -12.30 0.04
C VAL A 19 -8.08 -13.08 -0.53
N VAL A 20 -6.86 -12.88 0.00
CA VAL A 20 -5.68 -13.59 -0.49
C VAL A 20 -5.78 -15.11 -0.27
N SER A 21 -6.30 -15.55 0.88
CA SER A 21 -6.53 -16.98 1.16
C SER A 21 -7.47 -17.59 0.13
N SER A 22 -8.62 -16.94 -0.09
CA SER A 22 -9.62 -17.43 -1.05
C SER A 22 -9.08 -17.49 -2.47
N LEU A 23 -8.30 -16.49 -2.91
CA LEU A 23 -7.65 -16.52 -4.21
C LEU A 23 -6.64 -17.68 -4.32
N GLY A 24 -5.83 -17.90 -3.28
CA GLY A 24 -4.87 -19.01 -3.23
C GLY A 24 -5.53 -20.38 -3.24
N GLU A 25 -6.62 -20.57 -2.50
CA GLU A 25 -7.43 -21.80 -2.49
C GLU A 25 -8.01 -22.12 -3.87
N ASN A 26 -8.21 -21.11 -4.72
CA ASN A 26 -8.70 -21.25 -6.08
C ASN A 26 -7.57 -21.22 -7.15
N GLY A 27 -6.30 -21.33 -6.73
CA GLY A 27 -5.17 -21.39 -7.66
C GLY A 27 -4.86 -20.08 -8.40
N VAL A 28 -5.34 -18.95 -7.88
CA VAL A 28 -5.11 -17.62 -8.46
C VAL A 28 -3.85 -17.01 -7.87
N MET A 29 -2.95 -16.56 -8.73
CA MET A 29 -1.77 -15.79 -8.32
C MET A 29 -2.16 -14.36 -7.93
N VAL A 30 -1.51 -13.84 -6.90
CA VAL A 30 -1.80 -12.55 -6.28
C VAL A 30 -0.59 -11.63 -6.38
N ILE A 31 -0.84 -10.40 -6.83
CA ILE A 31 0.08 -9.28 -6.70
C ILE A 31 -0.53 -8.29 -5.71
N LEU A 32 0.17 -8.01 -4.62
CA LEU A 32 -0.26 -7.01 -3.66
C LEU A 32 0.08 -5.61 -4.22
N ASP A 33 -0.87 -4.68 -4.18
CA ASP A 33 -0.67 -3.32 -4.69
C ASP A 33 -0.79 -2.26 -3.59
N ASN A 34 0.07 -1.25 -3.68
CA ASN A 34 -0.08 -0.01 -2.91
C ASN A 34 -0.69 1.07 -3.79
N HIS A 35 -2.02 1.12 -3.83
CA HIS A 35 -2.74 1.96 -4.78
C HIS A 35 -2.73 3.46 -4.41
N VAL A 36 -3.27 3.79 -3.23
CA VAL A 36 -3.27 5.14 -2.64
C VAL A 36 -3.15 5.04 -1.12
N SER A 37 -2.64 6.08 -0.48
CA SER A 37 -2.41 6.08 0.96
C SER A 37 -3.65 6.50 1.75
N LYS A 38 -4.39 7.50 1.23
CA LYS A 38 -5.70 7.91 1.74
C LYS A 38 -6.77 7.41 0.77
N PRO A 39 -7.68 6.51 1.21
CA PRO A 39 -8.75 6.02 0.36
C PRO A 39 -9.62 7.16 -0.18
N GLY A 40 -9.94 7.10 -1.46
CA GLY A 40 -10.72 8.12 -2.15
C GLY A 40 -10.70 7.91 -3.65
N TRP A 41 -11.35 8.83 -4.37
CA TRP A 41 -11.27 8.86 -5.82
C TRP A 41 -9.91 9.40 -6.25
N CYS A 42 -9.14 8.56 -6.93
CA CYS A 42 -7.90 8.92 -7.59
C CYS A 42 -8.16 9.08 -9.11
N CYS A 43 -7.24 9.53 -9.95
CA CYS A 43 -5.79 9.69 -9.76
C CYS A 43 -5.35 11.06 -10.33
N GLY A 44 -5.89 12.14 -9.75
CA GLY A 44 -5.58 13.50 -10.16
C GLY A 44 -4.20 13.95 -9.68
N ASN A 45 -3.61 14.93 -10.36
CA ASN A 45 -2.30 15.51 -9.99
C ASN A 45 -2.30 16.28 -8.66
N ASN A 46 -3.47 16.46 -8.03
CA ASN A 46 -3.67 17.26 -6.81
C ASN A 46 -4.45 16.50 -5.72
N ASP A 47 -4.55 15.17 -5.82
CA ASP A 47 -5.25 14.35 -4.82
C ASP A 47 -4.45 14.12 -3.52
N GLY A 48 -3.20 14.60 -3.47
CA GLY A 48 -2.29 14.49 -2.34
C GLY A 48 -1.72 13.08 -2.12
N ASN A 49 -1.89 12.17 -3.07
CA ASN A 49 -1.35 10.81 -3.06
C ASN A 49 -0.35 10.58 -4.22
N GLY A 50 -0.08 11.56 -5.08
CA GLY A 50 0.58 11.34 -6.36
C GLY A 50 2.08 11.03 -6.23
N PHE A 51 2.77 11.67 -5.29
CA PHE A 51 4.23 11.59 -5.20
C PHE A 51 4.75 11.53 -3.76
N PHE A 52 5.98 11.06 -3.60
CA PHE A 52 6.69 11.07 -2.32
C PHE A 52 6.68 12.48 -1.69
N GLY A 53 6.33 12.56 -0.41
CA GLY A 53 6.22 13.82 0.33
C GLY A 53 4.94 14.62 0.07
N ASP A 54 3.99 14.10 -0.72
CA ASP A 54 2.66 14.68 -0.77
C ASP A 54 1.90 14.51 0.56
N ALA A 55 0.85 15.31 0.74
CA ALA A 55 0.10 15.42 2.00
C ALA A 55 -0.35 14.08 2.61
N TYR A 56 -0.56 13.06 1.77
CA TYR A 56 -0.96 11.72 2.20
C TYR A 56 0.07 10.64 1.85
N PHE A 57 1.19 10.97 1.21
CA PHE A 57 2.20 10.00 0.78
C PHE A 57 3.57 10.28 1.40
N ASP A 58 3.67 9.91 2.68
CA ASP A 58 4.93 9.91 3.43
C ASP A 58 5.77 8.65 3.09
N PRO A 59 7.04 8.81 2.64
CA PRO A 59 7.91 7.69 2.28
C PRO A 59 8.24 6.73 3.43
N ASP A 60 8.41 7.21 4.66
CA ASP A 60 8.76 6.36 5.80
C ASP A 60 7.57 5.48 6.18
N VAL A 61 6.37 6.07 6.21
CA VAL A 61 5.12 5.33 6.44
C VAL A 61 4.84 4.32 5.33
N TRP A 62 5.22 4.66 4.09
CA TRP A 62 5.10 3.77 2.95
C TRP A 62 6.03 2.55 3.06
N VAL A 63 7.31 2.75 3.41
CA VAL A 63 8.26 1.66 3.65
C VAL A 63 7.79 0.75 4.80
N ASP A 64 7.29 1.33 5.90
CA ASP A 64 6.70 0.57 7.01
C ASP A 64 5.50 -0.27 6.56
N GLY A 65 4.63 0.32 5.73
CA GLY A 65 3.47 -0.35 5.15
C GLY A 65 3.86 -1.53 4.27
N LEU A 66 4.82 -1.33 3.36
CA LEU A 66 5.35 -2.37 2.49
C LEU A 66 6.00 -3.49 3.31
N THR A 67 6.85 -3.15 4.28
CA THR A 67 7.51 -4.13 5.16
C THR A 67 6.49 -4.99 5.90
N LYS A 68 5.41 -4.37 6.39
CA LYS A 68 4.32 -5.08 7.06
C LYS A 68 3.59 -6.05 6.12
N MET A 69 3.28 -5.63 4.90
CA MET A 69 2.62 -6.49 3.90
C MET A 69 3.52 -7.66 3.48
N ALA A 70 4.80 -7.38 3.21
CA ALA A 70 5.78 -8.41 2.88
C ALA A 70 5.91 -9.44 4.01
N THR A 71 6.03 -8.99 5.26
CA THR A 71 6.11 -9.89 6.42
C THR A 71 4.84 -10.72 6.60
N MET A 72 3.67 -10.11 6.41
CA MET A 72 2.37 -10.77 6.58
C MET A 72 2.15 -11.91 5.57
N PHE A 73 2.64 -11.76 4.35
CA PHE A 73 2.40 -12.71 3.25
C PHE A 73 3.64 -13.52 2.84
N ALA A 74 4.76 -13.42 3.57
CA ALA A 74 6.02 -14.09 3.24
C ALA A 74 5.90 -15.61 3.07
N ALA A 75 4.98 -16.24 3.80
CA ALA A 75 4.73 -17.69 3.75
C ALA A 75 3.50 -18.09 2.93
N VAL A 76 2.94 -17.16 2.13
CA VAL A 76 1.72 -17.40 1.33
C VAL A 76 2.12 -17.59 -0.14
N PRO A 77 2.16 -18.84 -0.67
CA PRO A 77 2.74 -19.12 -1.99
C PRO A 77 1.98 -18.50 -3.17
N SER A 78 0.69 -18.19 -3.00
CA SER A 78 -0.11 -17.52 -4.02
C SER A 78 0.25 -16.04 -4.18
N VAL A 79 0.92 -15.42 -3.21
CA VAL A 79 1.44 -14.06 -3.35
C VAL A 79 2.79 -14.12 -4.05
N VAL A 80 2.79 -13.76 -5.34
CA VAL A 80 3.96 -13.93 -6.22
C VAL A 80 4.74 -12.63 -6.42
N ALA A 81 4.13 -11.48 -6.14
CA ALA A 81 4.79 -10.18 -6.23
C ALA A 81 4.11 -9.11 -5.37
N MET A 82 4.83 -7.99 -5.21
CA MET A 82 4.34 -6.75 -4.60
C MET A 82 4.66 -5.57 -5.51
N SER A 83 3.62 -4.84 -5.90
CA SER A 83 3.75 -3.50 -6.49
C SER A 83 4.10 -2.51 -5.39
N LEU A 84 5.09 -1.67 -5.66
CA LEU A 84 5.61 -0.71 -4.69
C LEU A 84 4.70 0.52 -4.55
N ARG A 85 4.19 1.08 -5.66
CA ARG A 85 3.26 2.20 -5.68
C ARG A 85 2.54 2.28 -7.02
N ASN A 86 1.23 2.48 -7.02
CA ASN A 86 0.49 2.77 -8.24
C ASN A 86 0.66 4.24 -8.68
N GLU A 87 0.99 4.45 -9.96
CA GLU A 87 0.94 5.73 -10.68
C GLU A 87 1.57 6.93 -9.97
N LEU A 88 2.90 6.94 -9.80
CA LEU A 88 3.60 8.16 -9.40
C LEU A 88 3.25 9.29 -10.39
N ARG A 89 2.80 10.43 -9.86
CA ARG A 89 2.21 11.54 -10.64
C ARG A 89 2.27 12.86 -9.87
N GLY A 90 1.84 13.93 -10.52
CA GLY A 90 1.73 15.26 -9.90
C GLY A 90 2.99 16.12 -10.04
N PRO A 91 2.93 17.37 -9.57
CA PRO A 91 3.95 18.38 -9.84
C PRO A 91 5.33 18.08 -9.22
N ARG A 92 5.36 17.21 -8.20
CA ARG A 92 6.61 16.74 -7.58
C ARG A 92 7.31 15.64 -8.37
N GLN A 93 6.71 15.13 -9.45
CA GLN A 93 7.36 14.15 -10.33
C GLN A 93 8.39 14.85 -11.23
N ASN A 94 9.43 15.42 -10.60
CA ASN A 94 10.52 16.13 -11.25
C ASN A 94 11.85 15.66 -10.66
N SER A 95 12.95 15.91 -11.36
CA SER A 95 14.27 15.41 -10.96
C SER A 95 14.75 15.93 -9.61
N ALA A 96 14.38 17.15 -9.21
CA ALA A 96 14.83 17.74 -7.96
C ALA A 96 14.19 17.07 -6.73
N ASP A 97 12.94 16.62 -6.86
CA ASP A 97 12.20 15.98 -5.78
C ASP A 97 12.43 14.46 -5.72
N TRP A 98 12.88 13.83 -6.82
CA TRP A 98 13.10 12.37 -6.87
C TRP A 98 14.30 11.90 -6.02
N TYR A 99 15.29 12.76 -5.81
CA TYR A 99 16.53 12.43 -5.09
C TYR A 99 16.61 13.02 -3.68
N LYS A 100 15.48 13.51 -3.16
CA LYS A 100 15.36 13.93 -1.76
C LYS A 100 14.95 12.74 -0.90
#